data_AF-A0A919ZPI4-F1
#
_entry.id   AF-A0A919ZPI4-F1
#
_cell.length_a   1.000
_cell.length_b   1.000
_cell.length_c   1.000
_cell.angle_alpha   90.00
_cell.angle_beta   90.00
_cell.angle_gamma   90.00
#
_symmetry.space_group_name_H-M   'P 1'
#
loop_
_entity.id
_entity.type
_entity.pdbx_description
1 polymer ?
#
loop_
_entity_poly.entity_id
_entity_poly.type
_entity_poly.pdbx_seq_one_letter_code
_entity_poly.pdbx_strand_id
1 'polypeptide(L)' 'MLTIQKVEMEHLPTLAMLLEELTGEKTNSTKLEETYQRLLHNENYEVLDAVYDGELVGSVMGIYCEESAVK' A
#
# COMPACT_ATOMS: atom_id res chain seq x y z
N MET A 1 4.42 -7.48 18.61
CA MET A 1 2.98 -7.15 18.52
C MET A 1 2.69 -6.74 17.09
N LEU A 2 1.65 -7.34 16.49
CA LEU A 2 1.21 -7.00 15.14
C LEU A 2 0.16 -5.89 15.20
N THR A 3 0.36 -4.81 14.45
CA THR A 3 -0.62 -3.73 14.27
C THR A 3 -0.96 -3.59 12.79
N ILE A 4 -2.25 -3.35 12.51
CA ILE A 4 -2.72 -2.91 11.19
C ILE A 4 -3.04 -1.43 11.30
N GLN A 5 -2.42 -0.61 10.47
CA GLN A 5 -2.58 0.84 10.50
C GLN A 5 -2.68 1.42 9.10
N LYS A 6 -3.14 2.67 8.97
CA LYS A 6 -3.03 3.39 7.70
C LYS A 6 -1.56 3.47 7.31
N VAL A 7 -1.29 3.32 6.03
CA VAL A 7 0.07 3.47 5.53
C VAL A 7 0.62 4.87 5.78
N GLU A 8 1.90 4.92 6.09
CA GLU A 8 2.68 6.15 6.23
C GLU A 8 3.76 6.23 5.15
N MET A 9 4.09 7.44 4.71
CA MET A 9 5.09 7.65 3.65
C MET A 9 6.48 7.11 4.02
N GLU A 10 6.79 6.98 5.30
CA GLU A 10 8.05 6.41 5.79
C GLU A 10 8.17 4.89 5.52
N HIS A 11 7.06 4.19 5.29
CA HIS A 11 7.04 2.76 5.02
C HIS A 11 7.28 2.41 3.53
N LEU A 12 7.21 3.40 2.62
CA LEU A 12 7.38 3.22 1.18
C LEU A 12 8.68 2.50 0.77
N PRO A 13 9.86 2.82 1.34
CA PRO A 13 11.09 2.11 1.01
C PRO A 13 11.02 0.62 1.36
N THR A 14 10.48 0.28 2.54
CA THR A 14 10.32 -1.11 2.97
C THR A 14 9.29 -1.83 2.10
N LEU A 15 8.20 -1.16 1.75
CA LEU A 15 7.20 -1.71 0.82
C LEU A 15 7.80 -1.99 -0.55
N ALA A 16 8.65 -1.10 -1.08
CA ALA A 16 9.34 -1.32 -2.34
C ALA A 16 10.18 -2.61 -2.29
N MET A 17 10.92 -2.83 -1.20
CA MET A 17 11.70 -4.06 -1.00
C MET A 17 10.80 -5.30 -0.96
N LEU A 18 9.69 -5.26 -0.20
CA LEU A 18 8.75 -6.38 -0.12
C LEU A 18 8.11 -6.69 -1.48
N LEU A 19 7.81 -5.66 -2.29
CA LEU A 19 7.30 -5.84 -3.65
C LEU A 19 8.36 -6.45 -4.58
N GLU A 20 9.63 -6.07 -4.44
CA GLU A 20 10.73 -6.70 -5.19
C GLU A 20 10.89 -8.18 -4.82
N GLU A 21 10.82 -8.51 -3.53
CA GLU A 21 10.88 -9.89 -3.04
C GLU A 21 9.70 -10.74 -3.56
N LEU A 22 8.50 -10.15 -3.60
CA LEU A 22 7.29 -10.82 -4.05
C LEU A 22 7.26 -11.03 -5.57
N THR A 23 7.69 -10.03 -6.34
CA THR A 23 7.57 -10.01 -7.81
C THR A 23 8.82 -10.50 -8.52
N GLY A 24 9.98 -10.45 -7.86
CA GLY A 24 11.29 -10.67 -8.46
C GLY A 24 11.76 -9.53 -9.38
N GLU A 25 10.98 -8.46 -9.52
CA GLU A 25 11.29 -7.31 -10.36
C GLU A 25 11.67 -6.10 -9.52
N LYS A 26 12.64 -5.31 -10.00
CA LYS A 26 13.05 -4.09 -9.32
C LYS A 26 11.91 -3.07 -9.29
N THR A 27 11.58 -2.58 -8.11
CA THR A 27 10.54 -1.58 -7.92
C THR A 27 11.09 -0.23 -8.32
N ASN A 28 10.36 0.48 -9.16
CA ASN A 28 10.67 1.88 -9.47
C ASN A 28 10.15 2.77 -8.34
N SER A 29 11.04 3.20 -7.45
CA SER A 29 10.69 4.00 -6.26
C SER A 29 9.94 5.28 -6.60
N THR A 30 10.32 5.99 -7.67
CA THR A 30 9.63 7.21 -8.11
C THR A 30 8.19 6.91 -8.52
N LYS A 31 7.99 5.86 -9.32
CA LYS A 31 6.65 5.46 -9.76
C LYS A 31 5.80 4.93 -8.61
N LEU A 32 6.43 4.23 -7.65
CA LEU A 32 5.77 3.78 -6.44
C LEU A 32 5.27 4.97 -5.63
N GLU A 33 6.13 5.95 -5.36
CA GLU A 33 5.78 7.17 -4.63
C GLU A 33 4.66 7.96 -5.31
N GLU A 34 4.74 8.18 -6.63
CA GLU A 34 3.69 8.84 -7.41
C GLU A 34 2.36 8.10 -7.33
N THR A 35 2.38 6.77 -7.42
CA THR A 35 1.19 5.93 -7.29
C THR A 35 0.62 6.06 -5.88
N TYR A 36 1.48 6.01 -4.87
CA TYR A 36 1.10 6.13 -3.47
C TYR A 36 0.45 7.47 -3.15
N GLN A 37 1.04 8.56 -3.61
CA GLN A 37 0.47 9.90 -3.48
C GLN A 37 -0.93 9.95 -4.11
N ARG A 38 -1.13 9.34 -5.28
CA ARG A 38 -2.46 9.28 -5.89
C ARG A 38 -3.46 8.46 -5.08
N LEU A 39 -3.02 7.36 -4.47
CA LEU A 39 -3.89 6.50 -3.65
C LEU A 39 -4.31 7.21 -2.35
N LEU A 40 -3.38 7.89 -1.67
CA LEU A 40 -3.68 8.64 -0.44
C LEU A 40 -4.70 9.77 -0.64
N HIS A 41 -4.79 10.32 -1.86
CA HIS A 41 -5.74 11.38 -2.20
C HIS A 41 -7.01 10.86 -2.88
N ASN A 42 -7.20 9.54 -2.98
CA ASN A 42 -8.37 8.94 -3.61
C ASN A 42 -9.20 8.18 -2.59
N GLU A 43 -10.38 8.72 -2.26
CA GLU A 43 -11.33 8.13 -1.30
C GLU A 43 -11.81 6.72 -1.66
N ASN A 44 -11.65 6.30 -2.92
CA ASN A 44 -12.00 4.96 -3.36
C ASN A 44 -10.92 3.92 -3.03
N TYR A 45 -9.80 4.33 -2.45
CA TYR A 45 -8.70 3.44 -2.09
C TYR A 45 -8.40 3.55 -0.60
N GLU A 46 -8.18 2.41 0.06
CA GLU A 46 -7.67 2.36 1.42
C GLU A 46 -6.43 1.47 1.40
N VAL A 47 -5.31 1.98 1.90
CA VAL A 47 -4.05 1.23 1.96
C VAL A 47 -3.63 1.11 3.42
N LEU A 48 -3.45 -0.13 3.87
CA LEU A 48 -3.14 -0.46 5.24
C LEU A 48 -1.84 -1.25 5.32
N ASP A 49 -1.06 -0.95 6.33
CA ASP A 49 0.21 -1.59 6.61
C ASP A 49 0.09 -2.55 7.78
N ALA A 50 0.78 -3.68 7.65
CA ALA A 50 1.01 -4.63 8.73
C ALA A 50 2.40 -4.35 9.32
N VAL A 51 2.44 -3.92 10.58
CA VAL A 51 3.66 -3.60 11.31
C VAL A 51 3.84 -4.61 12.44
N TYR A 52 4.98 -5.28 12.48
CA TYR A 52 5.35 -6.23 13.54
C TYR A 52 6.58 -5.71 14.28
N ASP A 53 6.43 -5.43 15.57
CA ASP A 53 7.50 -4.90 16.42
C ASP A 53 8.18 -3.62 15.88
N GLY A 54 7.40 -2.77 15.19
CA GLY A 54 7.85 -1.51 14.61
C GLY A 54 8.39 -1.62 13.19
N GLU A 55 8.46 -2.83 12.62
CA GLU A 55 8.88 -3.05 11.24
C GLU A 55 7.69 -3.36 10.33
N LEU A 56 7.65 -2.73 9.15
CA LEU A 56 6.67 -3.07 8.12
C LEU A 56 6.96 -4.48 7.60
N VAL A 57 6.00 -5.38 7.76
CA VAL A 57 6.08 -6.78 7.28
C VAL A 57 5.12 -7.08 6.13
N GLY A 58 4.27 -6.12 5.76
CA GLY A 58 3.36 -6.28 4.63
C GLY A 58 2.42 -5.08 4.47
N SER A 59 1.71 -5.04 3.35
CA SER A 59 0.71 -4.02 3.06
C SER A 59 -0.47 -4.64 2.31
N VAL A 60 -1.67 -4.12 2.53
CA VAL A 60 -2.90 -4.50 1.84
C VAL A 60 -3.56 -3.25 1.25
N MET A 61 -3.96 -3.36 -0.02
CA MET A 61 -4.70 -2.31 -0.71
C MET A 61 -6.13 -2.77 -0.95
N GLY A 62 -7.08 -2.03 -0.40
CA GLY A 62 -8.51 -2.16 -0.66
C GLY A 62 -8.99 -1.11 -1.66
N ILE A 63 -10.00 -1.48 -2.46
CA ILE A 63 -10.69 -0.57 -3.38
C ILE A 63 -12.16 -0.61 -3.02
N TYR A 64 -12.75 0.55 -2.76
CA TYR A 64 -14.19 0.68 -2.58
C TYR A 64 -14.85 0.66 -3.95
N CYS A 65 -15.59 -0.39 -4.22
CA CYS A 65 -16.38 -0.54 -5.44
C CYS A 65 -17.86 -0.38 -5.08
N GLU A 66 -18.50 0.65 -5.60
CA GLU A 66 -19.96 0.74 -5.56
C GLU A 66 -20.55 -0.12 -6.68
N GLU A 67 -21.42 -1.05 -6.32
CA GLU A 67 -22.22 -1.76 -7.31
C GLU A 67 -23.20 -0.75 -7.92
N SER A 68 -22.87 -0.28 -9.12
CA SER A 68 -23.82 0.47 -9.93
C SER A 68 -24.93 -0.50 -10.32
N ALA A 69 -26.05 -0.49 -9.59
CA ALA A 69 -27.26 -1.21 -10.01
C ALA A 69 -27.66 -0.68 -11.39
N VAL A 70 -27.24 -1.37 -12.44
CA VAL A 70 -27.71 -1.16 -13.80
C VAL A 70 -29.21 -1.43 -13.75
N LYS A 71 -30.00 -0.36 -13.88
CA LYS A 71 -31.45 -0.44 -14.05
C LYS A 71 -31.83 -1.14 -15.35
#